data_AF-A0A949CLS7-F1
#
_entry.id   AF-A0A949CLS7-F1
#
_cell.length_a   1.000
_cell.length_b   1.000
_cell.length_c   1.000
_cell.angle_alpha   90.00
_cell.angle_beta   90.00
_cell.angle_gamma   90.00
#
_symmetry.space_group_name_H-M   'P 1'
#
loop_
_entity.id
_entity.type
_entity.pdbx_description
1 polymer ?
#
loop_
_entity_poly.entity_id
_entity_poly.type
_entity_poly.pdbx_seq_one_letter_code
_entity_poly.pdbx_strand_id
1 'polypeptide(L)' 'MIDLGRFNVLGVNISAVDYDAAVDKIIHAAKHRVPWGVSALAVHGVMTGVMDCSHRHRLNHLELVVPDGQPVRWALN' A
#
# COMPACT_ATOMS: atom_id res chain seq x y z
N MET A 1 -9.71 12.02 7.19
CA MET A 1 -9.06 11.74 5.91
C MET A 1 -7.63 12.22 5.93
N ILE A 2 -6.74 11.26 6.11
CA ILE A 2 -5.29 11.38 6.04
C ILE A 2 -4.88 10.67 4.76
N ASP A 3 -4.13 11.38 3.92
CA ASP A 3 -3.48 10.82 2.74
C ASP A 3 -2.16 11.55 2.53
N LEU A 4 -1.07 10.95 3.04
CA LEU A 4 0.27 11.51 2.97
C LEU A 4 1.05 10.97 1.77
N GLY A 5 0.39 10.24 0.86
CA GLY A 5 1.03 9.63 -0.31
C GLY A 5 1.78 8.34 0.02
N ARG A 6 2.75 7.98 -0.84
CA ARG A 6 3.52 6.73 -0.74
C ARG A 6 4.90 6.99 -0.12
N PHE A 7 5.29 6.13 0.79
CA PHE A 7 6.60 6.12 1.46
C PHE A 7 7.35 4.86 1.08
N ASN A 8 8.66 5.01 0.87
CA ASN A 8 9.53 3.88 0.59
C ASN A 8 9.94 3.19 1.91
N VAL A 9 9.48 1.95 2.08
CA VAL A 9 9.86 1.07 3.18
C VAL A 9 10.69 -0.08 2.60
N LEU A 10 12.01 0.02 2.71
CA LEU A 10 12.97 -0.99 2.22
C LEU A 10 12.80 -1.36 0.72
N GLY A 11 12.39 -0.38 -0.10
CA GLY A 11 12.14 -0.52 -1.53
C GLY A 11 10.69 -0.84 -1.90
N VAL A 12 9.80 -1.03 -0.92
CA VAL A 12 8.36 -1.23 -1.14
C VAL A 12 7.61 0.07 -0.83
N ASN A 13 6.78 0.53 -1.76
CA ASN A 13 6.00 1.77 -1.64
C ASN A 13 4.70 1.50 -0.86
N ILE A 14 4.64 2.00 0.38
CA ILE A 14 3.47 1.87 1.26
C ILE A 14 2.75 3.21 1.34
N SER A 15 1.43 3.21 1.22
CA SER A 15 0.57 4.39 1.26
C SER A 15 0.23 4.74 2.70
N ALA A 16 0.61 5.93 3.13
CA ALA A 16 0.27 6.47 4.44
C ALA A 16 -1.13 7.13 4.38
N VAL A 17 -2.16 6.30 4.48
CA VAL A 17 -3.57 6.69 4.42
C VAL A 17 -4.34 6.22 5.65
N ASP A 18 -5.40 6.94 6.04
CA ASP A 18 -6.41 6.40 6.96
C ASP A 18 -7.46 5.56 6.22
N TYR A 19 -8.30 4.87 6.98
CA TYR A 19 -9.34 3.98 6.42
C TYR A 19 -10.34 4.76 5.56
N ASP A 20 -10.75 5.95 5.96
CA ASP A 20 -11.69 6.76 5.19
C ASP A 20 -11.12 7.12 3.81
N ALA A 21 -9.85 7.56 3.74
CA ALA A 21 -9.20 7.88 2.47
C ALA A 21 -8.99 6.63 1.60
N ALA A 22 -8.62 5.49 2.20
CA ALA A 22 -8.47 4.24 1.47
C ALA A 22 -9.81 3.77 0.87
N VAL A 23 -10.89 3.80 1.66
CA VAL A 23 -12.23 3.43 1.23
C VAL A 23 -12.73 4.34 0.13
N ASP A 24 -12.57 5.66 0.28
CA ASP A 24 -13.01 6.63 -0.73
C ASP A 24 -12.34 6.37 -2.09
N LYS A 25 -11.03 6.15 -2.11
CA LYS A 25 -10.28 5.80 -3.34
C LYS A 25 -10.78 4.51 -3.99
N ILE A 26 -11.00 3.45 -3.20
CA ILE A 26 -11.44 2.15 -3.71
C ILE A 26 -12.85 2.24 -4.29
N ILE A 27 -13.78 2.88 -3.56
CA ILE A 27 -15.16 3.06 -4.00
C ILE A 27 -15.23 3.98 -5.21
N HIS A 28 -14.41 5.03 -5.26
CA HIS A 28 -14.29 5.89 -6.42
C HIS A 28 -13.88 5.09 -7.67
N ALA A 29 -12.81 4.28 -7.59
CA ALA A 29 -12.35 3.46 -8.71
C ALA A 29 -13.42 2.45 -9.15
N ALA A 30 -14.09 1.79 -8.20
CA ALA A 30 -15.18 0.85 -8.47
C ALA A 30 -16.35 1.52 -9.22
N LYS A 31 -16.78 2.71 -8.79
CA LYS A 31 -17.86 3.48 -9.44
C LYS A 31 -17.51 3.87 -10.89
N HIS A 32 -16.24 4.16 -11.14
CA HIS A 32 -15.75 4.56 -12.47
C HIS A 32 -15.27 3.38 -13.33
N ARG A 33 -15.44 2.14 -12.84
CA ARG A 33 -15.00 0.91 -13.52
C ARG A 33 -13.51 0.93 -13.89
N VAL A 34 -12.69 1.54 -13.02
CA VAL A 34 -11.24 1.56 -13.15
C VAL A 34 -10.66 0.37 -12.38
N PRO A 35 -9.83 -0.49 -13.00
CA PRO A 35 -9.09 -1.51 -12.26
C PRO A 35 -8.26 -0.87 -11.16
N TRP A 36 -8.35 -1.39 -9.94
CA TRP A 36 -7.68 -0.80 -8.78
C TRP A 36 -7.18 -1.91 -7.85
N GLY A 37 -5.92 -2.26 -8.00
CA GLY A 37 -5.21 -3.24 -7.18
C GLY A 37 -4.94 -2.70 -5.78
N VAL A 38 -5.34 -3.47 -4.78
CA VAL A 38 -5.19 -3.12 -3.37
C VAL A 38 -4.50 -4.25 -2.62
N SER A 39 -3.60 -3.92 -1.70
CA SER A 39 -3.05 -4.87 -0.74
C SER A 39 -2.89 -4.22 0.63
N ALA A 40 -3.39 -4.89 1.67
CA ALA A 40 -3.00 -4.61 3.05
C ALA A 40 -1.72 -5.41 3.32
N LEU A 41 -0.58 -4.71 3.49
CA LEU A 41 0.73 -5.33 3.47
C LEU A 41 1.34 -5.40 4.86
N ALA A 42 1.43 -6.61 5.40
CA ALA A 42 2.11 -6.88 6.66
C ALA A 42 3.63 -6.92 6.48
N VAL A 43 4.37 -6.92 7.59
CA VAL A 43 5.85 -6.99 7.60
C VAL A 43 6.36 -8.14 6.74
N HIS A 44 5.71 -9.30 6.79
CA HIS A 44 6.09 -10.44 5.97
C HIS A 44 6.08 -10.11 4.47
N GLY A 45 5.03 -9.41 3.98
CA GLY A 45 4.94 -8.99 2.58
C GLY A 45 6.01 -7.97 2.19
N VAL A 46 6.33 -7.03 3.10
CA VAL A 46 7.45 -6.09 2.90
C VAL A 46 8.76 -6.86 2.74
N MET A 47 9.06 -7.76 3.67
CA MET A 47 10.32 -8.51 3.66
C MET A 47 10.41 -9.48 2.47
N THR A 48 9.31 -10.08 2.04
CA THR A 48 9.30 -10.87 0.79
C THR A 48 9.63 -9.98 -0.42
N GLY A 49 9.15 -8.72 -0.46
CA GLY A 49 9.55 -7.76 -1.50
C GLY A 49 11.04 -7.38 -1.43
N VAL A 50 11.61 -7.29 -0.22
CA VAL A 50 13.06 -7.08 -0.07
C VAL A 50 13.85 -8.24 -0.68
N MET A 51 13.39 -9.48 -0.49
CA MET A 51 14.08 -10.69 -0.93
C MET A 51 13.79 -11.10 -2.38
N ASP A 52 12.66 -10.67 -2.95
CA ASP A 52 12.24 -10.97 -4.32
C ASP A 52 11.92 -9.68 -5.09
N CYS A 53 12.80 -9.35 -6.05
CA CYS A 53 12.67 -8.17 -6.90
C CYS A 53 11.42 -8.17 -7.78
N SER A 54 10.96 -9.36 -8.22
CA SER A 54 9.75 -9.52 -9.02
C SER A 54 8.52 -9.25 -8.17
N HIS A 55 8.51 -9.76 -6.93
CA HIS A 55 7.43 -9.45 -5.99
C HIS A 55 7.38 -7.95 -5.64
N ARG A 56 8.52 -7.33 -5.35
CA ARG A 56 8.61 -5.88 -5.13
C ARG A 56 8.12 -5.07 -6.31
N HIS A 57 8.47 -5.48 -7.53
CA HIS A 57 7.97 -4.82 -8.73
C HIS A 57 6.43 -4.87 -8.78
N ARG A 58 5.82 -6.04 -8.53
CA ARG A 58 4.36 -6.18 -8.46
C ARG A 58 3.73 -5.29 -7.39
N LEU A 59 4.28 -5.30 -6.16
CA LEU A 59 3.78 -4.47 -5.06
C LEU A 59 3.81 -2.98 -5.40
N ASN A 60 4.91 -2.49 -5.97
CA ASN A 60 5.07 -1.07 -6.29
C ASN A 60 4.18 -0.58 -7.44
N HIS A 61 3.65 -1.49 -8.26
CA HIS A 61 2.72 -1.18 -9.34
C HIS A 61 1.24 -1.26 -8.93
N LEU A 62 0.92 -1.73 -7.72
CA LEU A 62 -0.44 -1.63 -7.21
C LEU A 62 -0.82 -0.16 -6.99
N GLU A 63 -2.08 0.15 -7.18
CA GLU A 63 -2.63 1.49 -7.00
C GLU A 63 -2.67 1.88 -5.51
N LEU A 64 -2.90 0.92 -4.62
CA LEU A 64 -2.98 1.16 -3.18
C LEU A 64 -2.41 0.01 -2.35
N VAL A 65 -1.23 0.22 -1.77
CA VAL A 65 -0.65 -0.66 -0.76
C VAL A 65 -0.77 0.03 0.59
N VAL A 66 -1.57 -0.48 1.52
CA VAL A 66 -1.78 0.10 2.86
C VAL A 66 -1.00 -0.68 3.92
N PRO A 67 -0.57 -0.06 5.04
CA PRO A 67 0.10 -0.79 6.11
C PRO A 67 -0.85 -1.77 6.79
N ASP A 68 -0.42 -3.03 6.95
CA ASP A 68 -1.08 -4.00 7.83
C ASP A 68 -0.22 -4.26 9.07
N GLY A 69 -0.78 -3.94 10.24
CA GLY A 69 -0.10 -4.05 11.52
C GLY A 69 0.76 -2.85 11.92
N GLN A 70 1.06 -2.80 13.22
CA GLN A 70 1.80 -1.70 13.84
C GLN A 70 3.21 -1.50 13.29
N PRO A 71 4.02 -2.53 13.01
CA PRO A 71 5.40 -2.29 12.57
C PRO A 71 5.48 -1.58 11.21
N VAL A 72 4.60 -1.92 10.25
CA VAL A 72 4.56 -1.25 8.95
C VAL A 72 4.06 0.18 9.10
N ARG A 73 3.04 0.41 9.96
CA ARG A 73 2.60 1.75 10.32
C ARG A 73 3.73 2.59 10.93
N TRP A 74 4.51 2.03 11.86
CA TRP A 74 5.62 2.76 12.51
C TRP A 74 6.73 3.14 11.53
N ALA A 75 6.94 2.35 10.49
CA ALA A 75 7.89 2.66 9.41
C ALA A 75 7.46 3.84 8.51
N LEU A 76 6.25 4.38 8.70
CA LEU A 76 5.72 5.54 7.98
C LEU A 76 5.89 6.87 8.76
N ASN A 77 6.55 6.85 9.92
CA ASN A 77 6.83 8.04 10.72
C ASN A 77 8.11 8.77 10.25
#